data_AF-A0A2K6TFP0-F1
#
_entry.id   AF-A0A2K6TFP0-F1
#
_cell.length_a   1.000
_cell.length_b   1.000
_cell.length_c   1.000
_cell.angle_alpha   90.00
_cell.angle_beta   90.00
_cell.angle_gamma   90.00
#
_symmetry.space_group_name_H-M   'P 1'
#
loop_
_entity.id
_entity.type
_entity.pdbx_description
1 polymer ?
#
loop_
_entity_poly.entity_id
_entity_poly.type
_entity_poly.pdbx_seq_one_letter_code
_entity_poly.pdbx_strand_id
1 'polypeptide(L)'
;MKRVNSCVKSDEHVLEELETEGERQLKSLLQHQLDTSLSIEECMSKKESFAPGTMYKPFGKEAAGTMTLSQFQTLHETDQETASLRELGLNETEILIWKSHVTGEKKTRLRATPEAIQNRLQDIEERISERQRILCLPQRFAKSKQLTRREMEIEKSLFQGADRHSFLKALYYQDEPQKKNKGDPMNNLESFYQEMIMKKQYSKVPSQARIYIFDICLKFQLNKGL
;
A
#
# COMPACT_ATOMS: atom_id res chain seq x y z
N MET A 1 -56.85 -39.20 -45.58
CA MET A 1 -56.90 -38.23 -44.46
C MET A 1 -56.02 -37.04 -44.81
N LYS A 2 -56.61 -35.86 -44.98
CA LYS A 2 -55.90 -34.62 -45.31
C LYS A 2 -55.31 -34.04 -44.01
N ARG A 3 -54.00 -33.77 -43.99
CA ARG A 3 -53.38 -33.01 -42.89
C ARG A 3 -53.69 -31.53 -43.10
N VAL A 4 -54.37 -30.96 -42.12
CA VAL A 4 -54.73 -29.54 -42.04
C VAL A 4 -53.51 -28.77 -41.54
N ASN A 5 -52.97 -27.89 -42.38
CA ASN A 5 -51.99 -26.89 -41.93
C ASN A 5 -52.77 -25.71 -41.33
N SER A 6 -52.73 -25.56 -40.01
CA SER A 6 -53.26 -24.38 -39.34
C SER A 6 -52.26 -23.24 -39.49
N CYS A 7 -52.55 -22.35 -40.45
CA CYS A 7 -51.93 -21.03 -40.54
C CYS A 7 -52.34 -20.22 -39.30
N VAL A 8 -51.40 -20.06 -38.36
CA VAL A 8 -51.52 -19.06 -37.30
C VAL A 8 -50.79 -17.82 -37.81
N LYS A 9 -51.57 -16.84 -38.28
CA LYS A 9 -51.13 -15.45 -38.37
C LYS A 9 -51.51 -14.80 -37.04
N SER A 10 -50.53 -14.34 -36.29
CA SER A 10 -50.75 -13.41 -35.19
C SER A 10 -49.51 -12.54 -35.03
N ASP A 11 -49.73 -11.27 -35.38
CA ASP A 11 -49.12 -10.05 -34.86
C ASP A 11 -47.61 -9.89 -34.91
N GLU A 12 -47.21 -9.06 -35.87
CA GLU A 12 -45.94 -8.35 -35.98
C GLU A 12 -45.75 -7.47 -34.75
N HIS A 13 -45.33 -8.08 -33.64
CA HIS A 13 -44.55 -7.40 -32.63
C HIS A 13 -43.19 -7.11 -33.27
N VAL A 14 -42.97 -5.85 -33.66
CA VAL A 14 -41.63 -5.30 -33.86
C VAL A 14 -40.94 -5.34 -32.49
N LEU A 15 -40.41 -6.50 -32.13
CA LEU A 15 -39.36 -6.61 -31.15
C LEU A 15 -38.17 -5.91 -31.80
N GLU A 16 -37.83 -4.71 -31.32
CA GLU A 16 -36.46 -4.23 -31.48
C GLU A 16 -35.56 -5.36 -30.98
N GLU A 17 -34.91 -6.08 -31.89
CA GLU A 17 -33.92 -7.10 -31.55
C GLU A 17 -32.83 -6.38 -30.74
N LEU A 18 -32.93 -6.51 -29.42
CA LEU A 18 -32.00 -5.87 -28.50
C LEU A 18 -30.69 -6.63 -28.62
N GLU A 19 -29.82 -6.16 -29.52
CA GLU A 19 -28.54 -6.78 -29.78
C GLU A 19 -27.74 -6.90 -28.49
N THR A 20 -27.48 -8.14 -28.08
CA THR A 20 -26.67 -8.44 -26.91
C THR A 20 -25.23 -8.00 -27.15
N GLU A 21 -24.50 -7.75 -26.07
CA GLU A 21 -23.09 -7.37 -26.16
C GLU A 21 -22.24 -8.44 -26.87
N GLY A 22 -22.54 -9.72 -26.64
CA GLY A 22 -21.90 -10.83 -27.35
C GLY A 22 -22.21 -10.89 -28.85
N GLU A 23 -23.46 -10.62 -29.25
CA GLU A 23 -23.83 -10.55 -30.68
C GLU A 23 -23.13 -9.39 -31.38
N ARG A 24 -23.03 -8.24 -30.73
CA ARG A 24 -22.29 -7.08 -31.24
C ARG A 24 -20.80 -7.40 -31.42
N GLN A 25 -20.18 -8.08 -30.46
CA GLN A 25 -18.79 -8.53 -30.56
C GLN A 25 -18.61 -9.50 -31.73
N LEU A 26 -19.49 -10.48 -31.87
CA LEU A 26 -19.45 -11.48 -32.95
C LEU A 26 -19.64 -10.85 -34.33
N LYS A 27 -20.58 -9.91 -34.48
CA LYS A 27 -20.77 -9.18 -35.75
C LYS A 27 -19.56 -8.32 -36.09
N SER A 28 -18.99 -7.59 -35.12
CA SER A 28 -17.78 -6.80 -35.33
C SER A 28 -16.59 -7.67 -35.75
N LEU A 29 -16.40 -8.83 -35.10
CA LEU A 29 -15.36 -9.78 -35.44
C LEU A 29 -15.53 -10.32 -36.87
N LEU A 30 -16.75 -10.76 -37.21
CA LEU A 30 -17.06 -11.30 -38.52
C LEU A 30 -16.90 -10.25 -39.62
N GLN A 31 -17.29 -9.00 -39.36
CA GLN A 31 -17.06 -7.88 -40.27
C GLN A 31 -15.56 -7.64 -40.50
N HIS A 32 -14.73 -7.69 -39.47
CA HIS A 32 -13.29 -7.55 -39.61
C HIS A 32 -12.60 -8.72 -40.33
N GLN A 33 -13.14 -9.93 -40.22
CA GLN A 33 -12.66 -11.10 -40.99
C GLN A 33 -13.14 -11.06 -42.45
N LEU A 34 -14.35 -10.52 -42.66
CA LEU A 34 -15.02 -10.20 -43.91
C LEU A 34 -14.23 -9.23 -44.81
N ASP A 35 -13.61 -8.26 -44.16
CA ASP A 35 -13.06 -7.08 -44.78
C ASP A 35 -11.78 -7.41 -45.57
N THR A 36 -11.89 -7.33 -46.89
CA THR A 36 -10.79 -7.51 -47.83
C THR A 36 -10.18 -6.17 -48.27
N SER A 37 -10.80 -5.05 -47.90
CA SER A 37 -10.34 -3.69 -48.18
C SER A 37 -9.47 -3.16 -47.04
N LEU A 38 -8.29 -3.75 -46.84
CA LEU A 38 -7.35 -3.26 -45.82
C LEU A 38 -6.44 -2.18 -46.41
N SER A 39 -6.56 -0.94 -45.92
CA SER A 39 -5.57 0.12 -46.17
C SER A 39 -4.41 0.02 -45.17
N ILE A 40 -3.19 0.34 -45.62
CA ILE A 40 -2.00 0.44 -44.76
C ILE A 40 -2.24 1.45 -43.63
N GLU A 41 -2.91 2.55 -43.92
CA GLU A 41 -3.21 3.63 -42.98
C GLU A 41 -4.16 3.16 -41.87
N GLU A 42 -5.18 2.38 -42.20
CA GLU A 42 -6.13 1.81 -41.22
C GLU A 42 -5.47 0.72 -40.36
N CYS A 43 -4.59 -0.10 -40.94
CA CYS A 43 -3.77 -1.05 -40.20
C CYS A 43 -2.82 -0.34 -39.21
N MET A 44 -2.27 0.82 -39.58
CA MET A 44 -1.47 1.64 -38.65
C MET A 44 -2.32 2.32 -37.58
N SER A 45 -3.56 2.67 -37.91
CA SER A 45 -4.52 3.27 -36.97
C SER A 45 -5.01 2.27 -35.92
N LYS A 46 -5.20 0.99 -36.31
CA LYS A 46 -5.60 -0.11 -35.43
C LYS A 46 -4.47 -0.68 -34.57
N LYS A 47 -3.21 -0.33 -34.85
CA LYS A 47 -2.14 -0.58 -33.89
C LYS A 47 -2.44 0.28 -32.68
N GLU A 48 -3.06 -0.32 -31.66
CA GLU A 48 -3.10 0.22 -30.32
C GLU A 48 -1.69 0.73 -30.02
N SER A 49 -1.55 2.06 -29.97
CA SER A 49 -0.34 2.65 -29.44
C SER A 49 -0.34 2.24 -27.98
N PHE A 50 0.43 1.20 -27.66
CA PHE A 50 0.86 1.01 -26.29
C PHE A 50 1.33 2.37 -25.80
N ALA A 51 0.83 2.80 -24.63
CA ALA A 51 1.38 3.97 -23.96
C ALA A 51 2.90 3.85 -24.07
N PRO A 52 3.61 4.88 -24.59
CA PRO A 52 5.04 4.79 -24.86
C PRO A 52 5.68 4.14 -23.65
N GLY A 53 6.34 2.98 -23.87
CA GLY A 53 6.93 2.23 -22.77
C GLY A 53 7.70 3.21 -21.92
N THR A 54 7.48 3.20 -20.61
CA THR A 54 8.14 4.14 -19.70
C THR A 54 9.64 4.00 -19.89
N MET A 55 10.22 4.86 -20.72
CA MET A 55 11.64 4.85 -20.95
C MET A 55 12.24 5.34 -19.65
N TYR A 56 12.88 4.41 -18.93
CA TYR A 56 13.78 4.76 -17.86
C TYR A 56 14.82 5.71 -18.49
N LYS A 57 14.70 7.00 -18.18
CA LYS A 57 15.64 8.05 -18.58
C LYS A 57 16.49 8.39 -17.36
N PRO A 58 17.49 7.57 -17.03
CA PRO A 58 18.32 7.85 -15.87
C PRO A 58 19.18 9.09 -16.12
N PHE A 59 19.36 9.91 -15.08
CA PHE A 59 20.35 11.00 -14.98
C PHE A 59 20.25 12.14 -16.02
N GLY A 60 19.19 12.19 -16.82
CA GLY A 60 18.93 13.29 -17.77
C GLY A 60 20.03 13.47 -18.82
N LYS A 61 20.43 14.72 -19.08
CA LYS A 61 21.49 15.06 -20.05
C LYS A 61 22.90 14.81 -19.50
N GLU A 62 23.04 14.64 -18.19
CA GLU A 62 24.34 14.54 -17.52
C GLU A 62 24.98 13.15 -17.73
N ALA A 63 24.16 12.11 -17.91
CA ALA A 63 24.63 10.79 -18.33
C ALA A 63 24.71 10.59 -19.86
N ALA A 64 24.52 11.65 -20.64
CA ALA A 64 24.70 11.54 -22.08
C ALA A 64 26.20 11.53 -22.45
N GLY A 65 26.63 10.51 -23.19
CA GLY A 65 28.01 10.38 -23.68
C GLY A 65 28.87 9.41 -22.85
N THR A 66 30.17 9.38 -23.15
CA THR A 66 31.15 8.54 -22.44
C THR A 66 31.66 9.26 -21.20
N MET A 67 31.55 8.62 -20.04
CA MET A 67 32.08 9.09 -18.78
C MET A 67 32.86 7.99 -18.05
N THR A 68 33.71 8.38 -17.11
CA THR A 68 34.48 7.44 -16.30
C THR A 68 33.57 6.79 -15.26
N LEU A 69 33.88 5.55 -14.84
CA LEU A 69 33.12 4.83 -13.82
C LEU A 69 32.94 5.64 -12.53
N SER A 70 33.97 6.37 -12.09
CA SER A 70 33.90 7.24 -10.91
C SER A 70 32.89 8.38 -11.08
N GLN A 71 32.85 9.02 -12.25
CA GLN A 71 31.88 10.07 -12.56
C GLN A 71 30.45 9.50 -12.54
N PHE A 72 30.26 8.30 -13.11
CA PHE A 72 28.96 7.64 -13.08
C PHE A 72 28.52 7.27 -11.66
N GLN A 73 29.43 6.76 -10.82
CA GLN A 73 29.13 6.46 -9.41
C GLN A 73 28.65 7.71 -8.66
N THR A 74 29.36 8.83 -8.81
CA THR A 74 28.93 10.09 -8.18
C THR A 74 27.56 10.57 -8.69
N LEU A 75 27.26 10.41 -9.99
CA LEU A 75 25.95 10.74 -10.53
C LEU A 75 24.85 9.82 -9.99
N HIS A 76 25.14 8.53 -9.83
CA HIS A 76 24.20 7.57 -9.29
C HIS A 76 23.88 7.85 -7.81
N GLU A 77 24.91 8.12 -7.00
CA GLU A 77 24.77 8.48 -5.59
C GLU A 77 23.95 9.76 -5.44
N THR A 78 24.28 10.80 -6.21
CA THR A 78 23.53 12.07 -6.15
C THR A 78 22.08 11.93 -6.62
N ASP A 79 21.79 11.08 -7.60
CA ASP A 79 20.41 10.78 -8.01
C ASP A 79 19.67 10.00 -6.92
N GLN A 80 20.30 8.99 -6.32
CA GLN A 80 19.75 8.21 -5.20
C GLN A 80 19.44 9.10 -3.99
N GLU A 81 20.32 10.04 -3.66
CA GLU A 81 20.09 11.05 -2.63
C GLU A 81 18.87 11.92 -2.97
N THR A 82 18.77 12.42 -4.21
CA THR A 82 17.62 13.25 -4.62
C THR A 82 16.31 12.46 -4.62
N ALA A 83 16.34 11.17 -5.00
CA ALA A 83 15.19 10.29 -4.93
C ALA A 83 14.76 10.08 -3.48
N SER A 84 15.71 9.87 -2.57
CA SER A 84 15.45 9.74 -1.13
C SER A 84 14.79 10.99 -0.54
N LEU A 85 15.23 12.19 -0.97
CA LEU A 85 14.61 13.46 -0.57
C LEU A 85 13.20 13.63 -1.16
N ARG A 86 12.95 13.18 -2.40
CA ARG A 86 11.60 13.16 -3.00
C ARG A 86 10.66 12.21 -2.26
N GLU A 87 11.15 11.07 -1.78
CA GLU A 87 10.33 10.13 -0.98
C GLU A 87 9.87 10.74 0.35
N LEU A 88 10.60 11.71 0.89
CA LEU A 88 10.19 12.51 2.06
C LEU A 88 9.09 13.54 1.73
N GLY A 89 8.68 13.65 0.46
CA GLY A 89 7.70 14.64 0.00
C GLY A 89 8.28 16.05 -0.14
N LEU A 90 9.60 16.19 -0.24
CA LEU A 90 10.23 17.49 -0.48
C LEU A 90 10.02 17.93 -1.92
N ASN A 91 9.72 19.22 -2.09
CA ASN A 91 9.58 19.82 -3.41
C ASN A 91 10.97 20.10 -4.03
N GLU A 92 11.07 20.24 -5.36
CA GLU A 92 12.35 20.46 -6.06
C GLU A 92 13.09 21.70 -5.54
N THR A 93 12.35 22.75 -5.15
CA THR A 93 12.92 23.94 -4.51
C THR A 93 13.51 23.67 -3.13
N GLU A 94 12.91 22.76 -2.36
CA GLU A 94 13.36 22.37 -1.01
C GLU A 94 14.59 21.47 -1.11
N ILE A 95 14.60 20.57 -2.08
CA ILE A 95 15.76 19.72 -2.39
C ILE A 95 16.97 20.59 -2.76
N LEU A 96 16.77 21.63 -3.58
CA LEU A 96 17.84 22.59 -3.92
C LEU A 96 18.35 23.36 -2.70
N ILE A 97 17.43 23.84 -1.84
CA ILE A 97 17.78 24.53 -0.58
C ILE A 97 18.62 23.60 0.31
N TRP A 98 18.15 22.37 0.53
CA TRP A 98 18.84 21.38 1.34
C TRP A 98 20.21 21.00 0.77
N LYS A 99 20.31 20.75 -0.54
CA LYS A 99 21.59 20.45 -1.20
C LYS A 99 22.58 21.61 -1.02
N SER A 100 22.14 22.85 -1.21
CA SER A 100 23.02 24.01 -1.03
C SER A 100 23.47 24.21 0.42
N HIS A 101 22.63 23.84 1.39
CA HIS A 101 22.98 23.85 2.80
C HIS A 101 24.03 22.78 3.14
N VAL A 102 23.86 21.55 2.64
CA VAL A 102 24.78 20.43 2.90
C VAL A 102 26.13 20.60 2.20
N THR A 103 26.14 21.05 0.94
CA THR A 103 27.39 21.23 0.17
C THR A 103 28.11 22.53 0.51
N GLY A 104 27.47 23.45 1.25
CA GLY A 104 28.00 24.79 1.53
C GLY A 104 28.08 25.69 0.27
N GLU A 105 27.56 25.26 -0.87
CA GLU A 105 27.55 26.04 -2.10
C GLU A 105 26.48 27.16 -2.02
N LYS A 106 26.92 28.42 -1.86
CA LYS A 106 26.03 29.62 -1.79
C LYS A 106 25.35 29.99 -3.12
N LYS A 107 25.07 29.04 -4.02
CA LYS A 107 24.59 29.32 -5.38
C LYS A 107 23.09 29.61 -5.48
N THR A 108 22.30 29.29 -4.45
CA THR A 108 20.85 29.42 -4.54
C THR A 108 20.42 30.85 -4.17
N ARG A 109 20.38 31.75 -5.15
CA ARG A 109 19.79 33.10 -5.03
C ARG A 109 18.27 33.02 -4.95
N LEU A 110 17.75 32.45 -3.88
CA LEU A 110 16.33 32.52 -3.58
C LEU A 110 16.01 33.93 -3.08
N ARG A 111 15.00 34.56 -3.68
CA ARG A 111 14.47 35.87 -3.27
C ARG A 111 13.63 35.77 -1.99
N ALA A 112 13.98 34.88 -1.08
CA ALA A 112 13.31 34.71 0.20
C ALA A 112 14.11 35.43 1.30
N THR A 113 13.42 35.87 2.36
CA THR A 113 14.11 36.37 3.55
C THR A 113 14.96 35.24 4.16
N PRO A 114 16.14 35.56 4.72
CA PRO A 114 17.03 34.54 5.28
C PRO A 114 16.36 33.72 6.40
N GLU A 115 15.47 34.35 7.16
CA GLU A 115 14.67 33.69 8.21
C GLU A 115 13.69 32.66 7.64
N ALA A 116 13.03 32.96 6.51
CA ALA A 116 12.14 32.00 5.86
C ALA A 116 12.91 30.81 5.29
N ILE A 117 14.15 31.01 4.84
CA ILE A 117 15.03 29.91 4.39
C ILE A 117 15.41 29.04 5.59
N GLN A 118 15.74 29.65 6.74
CA GLN A 118 16.11 28.91 7.95
C GLN A 118 14.94 28.09 8.50
N ASN A 119 13.73 28.65 8.57
CA ASN A 119 12.54 27.92 9.00
C ASN A 119 12.27 26.72 8.09
N ARG A 120 12.39 26.91 6.76
CA ARG A 120 12.26 25.80 5.82
C ARG A 120 13.33 24.72 5.99
N LEU A 121 14.58 25.10 6.29
CA LEU A 121 15.63 24.13 6.59
C LEU A 121 15.33 23.32 7.85
N GLN A 122 14.80 23.99 8.89
CA GLN A 122 14.39 23.33 10.13
C GLN A 122 13.24 22.34 9.89
N ASP A 123 12.23 22.73 9.10
CA ASP A 123 11.14 21.83 8.71
C ASP A 123 11.66 20.60 7.94
N ILE A 124 12.62 20.79 7.03
CA ILE A 124 13.24 19.71 6.26
C ILE A 124 14.01 18.77 7.19
N GLU A 125 14.77 19.31 8.14
CA GLU A 125 15.54 18.54 9.13
C GLU A 125 14.63 17.72 10.05
N GLU A 126 13.50 18.29 10.48
CA GLU A 126 12.50 17.57 11.26
C GLU A 126 11.92 16.38 10.48
N ARG A 127 11.56 16.58 9.20
CA ARG A 127 11.05 15.50 8.33
C ARG A 127 12.06 14.38 8.12
N ILE A 128 13.33 14.72 7.91
CA ILE A 128 14.42 13.74 7.77
C ILE A 128 14.57 12.94 9.09
N SER A 129 14.60 13.65 10.22
CA SER A 129 14.75 13.06 11.54
C SER A 129 13.58 12.14 11.90
N GLU A 130 12.34 12.56 11.63
CA GLU A 130 11.15 11.75 11.86
C GLU A 130 11.18 10.48 10.99
N ARG A 131 11.56 10.60 9.71
CA ARG A 131 11.68 9.43 8.83
C ARG A 131 12.73 8.45 9.34
N GLN A 132 13.91 8.94 9.72
CA GLN A 132 14.97 8.10 10.28
C GLN A 132 14.48 7.40 11.55
N ARG A 133 13.82 8.13 12.45
CA ARG A 133 13.19 7.57 13.64
C ARG A 133 12.22 6.45 13.30
N ILE A 134 11.33 6.64 12.32
CA ILE A 134 10.36 5.63 11.88
C ILE A 134 11.07 4.40 11.29
N LEU A 135 12.13 4.59 10.50
CA LEU A 135 12.91 3.49 9.92
C LEU A 135 13.68 2.69 10.98
N CYS A 136 14.12 3.34 12.06
CA CYS A 136 14.78 2.68 13.18
C CYS A 136 13.81 1.88 14.09
N LEU A 137 12.50 2.14 14.02
CA LEU A 137 11.53 1.38 14.82
C LEU A 137 11.47 -0.07 14.34
N PRO A 138 11.42 -1.06 15.25
CA PRO A 138 11.27 -2.47 14.89
C PRO A 138 10.04 -2.69 14.01
N GLN A 139 10.26 -2.99 12.73
CA GLN A 139 9.17 -3.23 11.80
C GLN A 139 8.59 -4.62 12.05
N ARG A 140 7.35 -4.68 12.56
CA ARG A 140 6.62 -5.94 12.85
C ARG A 140 6.40 -6.84 11.62
N PHE A 141 6.71 -6.33 10.43
CA PHE A 141 6.53 -6.98 9.14
C PHE A 141 7.85 -7.39 8.47
N ALA A 142 8.96 -7.56 9.20
CA ALA A 142 10.21 -8.03 8.61
C ALA A 142 10.11 -9.40 7.87
N LYS A 143 8.98 -10.12 8.02
CA LYS A 143 8.62 -11.33 7.26
C LYS A 143 7.34 -11.18 6.41
N SER A 144 6.88 -9.96 6.10
CA SER A 144 5.71 -9.79 5.23
C SER A 144 6.03 -10.26 3.82
N LYS A 145 5.08 -11.00 3.23
CA LYS A 145 5.10 -11.40 1.83
C LYS A 145 5.39 -10.17 0.95
N GLN A 146 6.37 -10.27 0.05
CA GLN A 146 6.62 -9.23 -0.95
C GLN A 146 5.35 -9.05 -1.79
N LEU A 147 4.97 -7.80 -2.03
CA LEU A 147 3.81 -7.48 -2.85
C LEU A 147 4.07 -7.94 -4.29
N THR A 148 3.15 -8.73 -4.82
CA THR A 148 3.08 -9.07 -6.23
C THR A 148 2.86 -7.80 -7.06
N ARG A 149 3.21 -7.84 -8.34
CA ARG A 149 3.01 -6.72 -9.26
C ARG A 149 1.58 -6.17 -9.22
N ARG A 150 0.59 -7.07 -9.21
CA ARG A 150 -0.83 -6.72 -9.11
C ARG A 150 -1.17 -6.02 -7.79
N GLU A 151 -0.63 -6.50 -6.67
CA GLU A 151 -0.84 -5.86 -5.36
C GLU A 151 -0.20 -4.46 -5.32
N MET A 152 0.95 -4.26 -5.97
CA MET A 152 1.57 -2.94 -6.15
C MET A 152 0.71 -1.98 -7.00
N GLU A 153 0.12 -2.47 -8.08
CA GLU A 153 -0.76 -1.67 -8.95
C GLU A 153 -2.04 -1.26 -8.21
N ILE A 154 -2.59 -2.16 -7.39
CA ILE A 154 -3.71 -1.86 -6.49
C ILE A 154 -3.31 -0.82 -5.45
N GLU A 155 -2.15 -0.97 -4.80
CA GLU A 155 -1.66 0.01 -3.82
C GLU A 155 -1.53 1.41 -4.44
N LYS A 156 -0.93 1.51 -5.63
CA LYS A 156 -0.78 2.79 -6.36
C LYS A 156 -2.11 3.41 -6.78
N SER A 157 -3.14 2.59 -7.01
CA SER A 157 -4.48 3.06 -7.35
C SER A 157 -5.25 3.56 -6.13
N LEU A 158 -5.02 2.93 -4.97
CA LEU A 158 -5.68 3.26 -3.71
C LEU A 158 -5.08 4.49 -3.03
N PHE A 159 -3.76 4.71 -3.16
CA PHE A 159 -3.07 5.82 -2.52
C PHE A 159 -2.37 6.69 -3.55
N GLN A 160 -2.69 7.98 -3.58
CA GLN A 160 -2.00 8.97 -4.40
C GLN A 160 -1.21 9.91 -3.49
N GLY A 161 0.09 10.09 -3.75
CA GLY A 161 0.94 11.01 -2.99
C GLY A 161 1.17 10.59 -1.52
N ALA A 162 1.01 11.54 -0.59
CA ALA A 162 1.37 11.40 0.83
C ALA A 162 0.32 10.65 1.69
N ASP A 163 -0.85 10.36 1.13
CA ASP A 163 -1.97 9.71 1.85
C ASP A 163 -1.59 8.34 2.42
N ARG A 164 -0.70 7.64 1.72
CA ARG A 164 -0.12 6.36 2.16
C ARG A 164 0.47 6.47 3.57
N HIS A 165 1.19 7.55 3.87
CA HIS A 165 1.91 7.65 5.12
C HIS A 165 0.98 7.85 6.32
N SER A 166 -0.10 8.60 6.13
CA SER A 166 -1.14 8.81 7.15
C SER A 166 -1.87 7.50 7.49
N PHE A 167 -2.22 6.70 6.48
CA PHE A 167 -2.89 5.41 6.65
C PHE A 167 -1.97 4.38 7.32
N LEU A 168 -0.73 4.24 6.83
CA LEU A 168 0.21 3.28 7.38
C LEU A 168 0.66 3.64 8.80
N LYS A 169 0.60 4.92 9.22
CA LYS A 169 0.90 5.35 10.60
C LYS A 169 0.06 4.60 11.63
N ALA A 170 -1.18 4.22 11.30
CA ALA A 170 -2.05 3.43 12.17
C ALA A 170 -1.57 1.98 12.38
N LEU A 171 -0.70 1.47 11.50
CA LEU A 171 -0.15 0.11 11.56
C LEU A 171 1.18 0.04 12.33
N TYR A 172 1.81 1.18 12.61
CA TYR A 172 3.00 1.24 13.47
C TYR A 172 2.60 1.24 14.95
N TYR A 173 3.38 0.56 15.78
CA TYR A 173 3.19 0.59 17.22
C TYR A 173 3.54 1.98 17.75
N GLN A 174 2.58 2.64 18.41
CA GLN A 174 2.83 3.83 19.19
C GLN A 174 2.85 3.40 20.66
N ASP A 175 3.96 3.63 21.36
CA ASP A 175 4.05 3.45 22.82
C ASP A 175 3.22 4.51 23.58
N GLU A 176 2.67 5.48 22.87
CA GLU A 176 1.74 6.45 23.43
C GLU A 176 0.40 5.79 23.75
N PRO A 177 -0.19 6.02 24.94
CA PRO A 177 -1.50 5.50 25.27
C PRO A 177 -2.51 6.05 24.27
N GLN A 178 -3.00 5.19 23.36
CA GLN A 178 -4.03 5.58 22.40
C GLN A 178 -5.21 6.19 23.17
N LYS A 179 -5.60 7.41 22.78
CA LYS A 179 -6.83 8.03 23.29
C LYS A 179 -7.98 7.11 22.90
N LYS A 180 -8.51 6.38 23.89
CA LYS A 180 -9.67 5.51 23.73
C LYS A 180 -10.82 6.34 23.16
N ASN A 181 -11.22 6.06 21.93
CA ASN A 181 -12.35 6.73 21.29
C ASN A 181 -13.62 6.39 22.07
N LYS A 182 -14.34 7.40 22.58
CA LYS A 182 -15.56 7.18 23.37
C LYS A 182 -16.60 6.45 22.50
N GLY A 183 -16.92 5.21 22.84
CA GLY A 183 -17.94 4.40 22.16
C GLY A 183 -17.42 3.30 21.24
N ASP A 184 -16.10 3.16 21.06
CA ASP A 184 -15.56 2.05 20.27
C ASP A 184 -15.66 0.73 21.07
N PRO A 185 -16.39 -0.30 20.57
CA PRO A 185 -16.51 -1.59 21.26
C PRO A 185 -15.15 -2.28 21.46
N MET A 186 -14.13 -1.90 20.67
CA MET A 186 -12.76 -2.42 20.79
C MET A 186 -12.11 -2.05 22.14
N ASN A 187 -12.55 -0.97 22.79
CA ASN A 187 -12.01 -0.55 24.10
C ASN A 187 -12.28 -1.54 25.24
N ASN A 188 -13.30 -2.40 25.07
CA ASN A 188 -13.71 -3.38 26.08
C ASN A 188 -13.03 -4.74 25.89
N LEU A 189 -12.26 -4.94 24.81
CA LEU A 189 -11.62 -6.23 24.53
C LEU A 189 -10.71 -6.69 25.66
N GLU A 190 -9.93 -5.80 26.26
CA GLU A 190 -9.04 -6.15 27.37
C GLU A 190 -9.86 -6.72 28.55
N SER A 191 -11.00 -6.09 28.87
CA SER A 191 -11.91 -6.62 29.90
C SER A 191 -12.48 -7.99 29.52
N PHE A 192 -12.77 -8.19 28.23
CA PHE A 192 -13.32 -9.44 27.72
C PHE A 192 -12.29 -10.58 27.76
N TYR A 193 -11.02 -10.30 27.42
CA TYR A 193 -9.91 -11.23 27.55
C TYR A 193 -9.68 -11.61 29.00
N GLN A 194 -9.64 -10.62 29.90
CA GLN A 194 -9.51 -10.83 31.35
C GLN A 194 -10.65 -11.71 31.87
N GLU A 195 -11.90 -11.42 31.50
CA GLU A 195 -13.07 -12.17 31.93
C GLU A 195 -13.05 -13.62 31.41
N MET A 196 -12.64 -13.84 30.16
CA MET A 196 -12.57 -15.17 29.56
C MET A 196 -11.44 -16.02 30.17
N ILE A 197 -10.29 -15.40 30.47
CA ILE A 197 -9.14 -16.06 31.12
C ILE A 197 -9.48 -16.37 32.59
N MET A 198 -10.11 -15.45 33.31
CA MET A 198 -10.55 -15.64 34.69
C MET A 198 -11.63 -16.72 34.80
N LYS A 199 -12.63 -16.73 33.89
CA LYS A 199 -13.69 -17.77 33.88
C LYS A 199 -13.16 -19.18 33.65
N LYS A 200 -12.04 -19.36 32.94
CA LYS A 200 -11.38 -20.67 32.80
C LYS A 200 -10.74 -21.18 34.09
N GLN A 201 -10.44 -20.32 35.06
CA GLN A 201 -9.77 -20.71 36.30
C GLN A 201 -10.73 -21.18 37.41
N TYR A 202 -12.03 -20.86 37.31
CA TYR A 202 -13.03 -21.21 38.34
C TYR A 202 -13.85 -22.48 38.07
N SER A 203 -13.65 -23.17 36.93
CA SER A 203 -14.43 -24.38 36.57
C SER A 203 -13.71 -25.72 36.79
N LYS A 204 -12.53 -25.73 37.40
CA LYS A 204 -11.84 -26.97 37.81
C LYS A 204 -11.39 -26.86 39.27
N VAL A 205 -12.24 -27.34 40.18
CA VAL A 205 -11.95 -28.35 41.23
C VAL A 205 -13.18 -28.41 42.17
N PRO A 206 -13.89 -29.56 42.33
CA PRO A 206 -14.92 -29.69 43.36
C PRO A 206 -14.30 -29.69 44.76
N SER A 207 -14.89 -28.88 45.64
CA SER A 207 -14.43 -28.51 46.99
C SER A 207 -14.34 -29.64 48.03
N GLN A 208 -14.46 -30.91 47.66
CA GLN A 208 -14.35 -32.03 48.61
C GLN A 208 -12.90 -32.54 48.81
N ALA A 209 -11.96 -32.27 47.89
CA ALA A 209 -10.62 -32.84 47.95
C ALA A 209 -9.60 -32.04 48.80
N ARG A 210 -9.93 -30.81 49.22
CA ARG A 210 -9.00 -29.96 49.99
C ARG A 210 -8.89 -30.34 51.47
N ILE A 211 -9.87 -31.04 52.04
CA ILE A 211 -9.83 -31.43 53.45
C ILE A 211 -8.91 -32.66 53.63
N TYR A 212 -8.95 -33.63 52.73
CA TYR A 212 -8.16 -34.86 52.87
C TYR A 212 -6.65 -34.67 52.66
N ILE A 213 -6.23 -33.69 51.85
CA ILE A 213 -4.79 -33.45 51.60
C ILE A 213 -4.14 -32.72 52.78
N PHE A 214 -4.85 -31.81 53.46
CA PHE A 214 -4.32 -31.13 54.64
C PHE A 214 -4.16 -32.09 55.83
N ASP A 215 -5.10 -33.01 56.05
CA ASP A 215 -5.01 -34.00 57.13
C ASP A 215 -3.89 -35.02 56.91
N ILE A 216 -3.62 -35.43 55.66
CA ILE A 216 -2.51 -36.34 55.36
C ILE A 216 -1.16 -35.63 55.55
N CYS A 217 -1.04 -34.35 55.17
CA CYS A 217 0.20 -33.59 55.38
C CYS A 217 0.48 -33.29 56.87
N LEU A 218 -0.55 -33.01 57.68
CA LEU A 218 -0.36 -32.79 59.12
C LEU A 218 0.05 -34.09 59.85
N LYS A 219 -0.55 -35.23 59.48
CA LYS A 219 -0.16 -36.55 60.03
C LYS A 219 1.25 -36.97 59.62
N PHE A 220 1.74 -36.57 58.44
CA PHE A 220 3.09 -36.90 58.00
C PHE A 220 4.18 -36.01 58.62
N GLN A 221 3.84 -34.78 59.02
CA GLN A 221 4.74 -33.88 59.74
C GLN A 221 4.86 -34.22 61.24
N LEU A 222 3.81 -34.74 61.88
CA LEU A 222 3.84 -35.14 63.30
C LEU A 222 4.53 -36.50 63.55
N ASN A 223 4.65 -37.38 62.54
CA ASN A 223 5.28 -38.71 62.68
C ASN A 223 6.77 -38.75 62.28
N LYS A 224 7.40 -37.61 61.96
CA LYS A 224 8.84 -37.51 61.69
C LYS A 224 9.61 -36.71 62.76
N GLY A 225 9.00 -36.52 63.92
CA GLY A 225 9.62 -35.86 65.07
C GLY A 225 9.41 -36.65 66.36
N LEU A 226 9.97 -37.86 66.43
CA LEU A 226 10.39 -38.60 67.64
C LEU A 226 11.20 -39.83 67.23
#